data_AF-A0A4R8RZF5-F1
#
_entry.id   AF-A0A4R8RZF5-F1
#
_cell.length_a   1.000
_cell.length_b   1.000
_cell.length_c   1.000
_cell.angle_alpha   90.00
_cell.angle_beta   90.00
_cell.angle_gamma   90.00
#
_symmetry.space_group_name_H-M   'P 1'
#
loop_
_entity.id
_entity.type
_entity.pdbx_description
1 polymer ?
#
loop_
_entity_poly.entity_id
_entity_poly.type
_entity_poly.pdbx_seq_one_letter_code
_entity_poly.pdbx_strand_id
1 'polypeptide(L)'
;MTKTSTTSLLRRLIMLGLMLLAATFMVLPTAGLRMAAGVAAADPIVPTPPPLPAPREMPQDAPRINNIGGAKVSSSAPQGEGNGMGQPLAAARELSNFTVPMFAKDGIFFPTTWAGKNIAIHLPGEMTLQAAAWSGDGGATYTSNDVDYQIIPFSGGGGDIIIRRKTIFSASDMAVGVRIPEGTHLRQGTNVVLVESDPHPGRPATVIGTFSVPVARDAKGAPVSVSPGIGPGFPNQTNILINLGQANIFAFPIEITLSYRASNTPTSGALTADWAGMPAGVSPPQVITVPADYVTDPGGKYRPAGVDPVLYAERHSGMCQGGPNEFRSPDGRTADFIVSCQRQQMCLDATPRDTSVDVCNNTLFANMSTNCVSAFGQQGDEYDTCQRIASDEVAWVKANMLTGRLCQPITPQSNTRLLPSNGNRYCR
;
A
#
# COMPACT_ATOMS: atom_id res chain seq x y z
N MET A 1 8.19 -63.04 47.29
CA MET A 1 8.57 -62.07 46.24
C MET A 1 7.71 -60.83 46.42
N THR A 2 8.30 -59.80 47.01
CA THR A 2 7.71 -58.52 47.37
C THR A 2 7.84 -57.54 46.21
N LYS A 3 6.77 -56.80 45.88
CA LYS A 3 6.84 -55.62 45.01
C LYS A 3 6.16 -54.43 45.67
N THR A 4 6.92 -53.36 45.78
CA THR A 4 6.64 -52.10 46.46
C THR A 4 6.59 -50.98 45.43
N SER A 5 5.67 -50.03 45.65
CA SER A 5 5.76 -48.59 45.34
C SER A 5 5.72 -48.07 43.90
N THR A 6 4.80 -47.14 43.63
CA THR A 6 5.03 -45.90 42.83
C THR A 6 3.85 -44.93 43.00
N THR A 7 3.63 -44.46 44.23
CA THR A 7 2.75 -43.31 44.52
C THR A 7 3.44 -42.40 45.53
N SER A 8 4.49 -41.68 45.11
CA SER A 8 5.08 -40.62 45.96
C SER A 8 5.88 -39.51 45.25
N LEU A 9 5.82 -39.34 43.92
CA LEU A 9 6.59 -38.28 43.25
C LEU A 9 5.82 -36.98 42.94
N LEU A 10 4.48 -36.98 42.96
CA LEU A 10 3.70 -35.79 42.57
C LEU A 10 3.48 -34.77 43.69
N ARG A 11 3.92 -35.06 44.93
CA ARG A 11 3.62 -34.23 46.12
C ARG A 11 4.80 -33.39 46.62
N ARG A 12 5.94 -33.36 45.92
CA ARG A 12 7.18 -32.65 46.34
C ARG A 12 7.67 -31.51 45.44
N LEU A 13 6.97 -31.20 44.35
CA LEU A 13 7.38 -30.10 43.44
C LEU A 13 6.53 -28.82 43.55
N ILE A 14 5.51 -28.79 44.41
CA ILE A 14 4.59 -27.64 44.58
C ILE A 14 4.88 -26.84 45.88
N MET A 15 5.93 -27.21 46.63
CA MET A 15 6.26 -26.67 47.96
C MET A 15 7.64 -25.99 48.06
N LEU A 16 8.22 -25.53 46.93
CA LEU A 16 9.41 -24.68 46.91
C LEU A 16 9.28 -23.65 45.78
N GLY A 17 9.08 -22.39 46.14
CA GLY A 17 8.94 -21.27 45.20
C GLY A 17 8.15 -20.08 45.75
N LEU A 18 7.58 -20.23 46.95
CA LEU A 18 6.90 -19.17 47.70
C LEU A 18 7.78 -18.72 48.86
N MET A 19 8.94 -18.08 48.58
CA MET A 19 9.86 -17.56 49.62
C MET A 19 10.94 -16.65 49.00
N LEU A 20 10.58 -15.59 48.27
CA LEU A 20 11.53 -14.50 47.99
C LEU A 20 10.80 -13.18 47.66
N LEU A 21 11.25 -12.11 48.33
CA LEU A 21 10.89 -10.68 48.20
C LEU A 21 9.68 -10.15 48.97
N ALA A 22 9.79 -10.20 50.30
CA ALA A 22 9.25 -9.18 51.20
C ALA A 22 10.40 -8.62 52.04
N ALA A 23 10.99 -7.48 51.64
CA ALA A 23 11.77 -6.57 52.49
C ALA A 23 12.34 -5.42 51.66
N THR A 24 11.76 -4.22 51.78
CA THR A 24 12.47 -2.92 51.86
C THR A 24 11.45 -1.78 51.97
N PHE A 25 10.95 -1.56 53.19
CA PHE A 25 10.48 -0.24 53.64
C PHE A 25 11.50 0.24 54.67
N MET A 26 12.27 1.27 54.35
CA MET A 26 12.99 2.06 55.35
C MET A 26 12.78 3.54 55.06
N VAL A 27 12.16 4.21 56.03
CA VAL A 27 12.05 5.66 56.20
C VAL A 27 13.14 6.08 57.18
N LEU A 28 13.83 7.20 56.93
CA LEU A 28 14.43 8.03 57.97
C LEU A 28 14.36 9.53 57.58
N PRO A 29 14.15 10.47 58.54
CA PRO A 29 13.79 11.87 58.25
C PRO A 29 14.82 12.95 58.69
N THR A 30 14.48 14.20 58.34
CA THR A 30 14.86 15.53 58.91
C THR A 30 16.25 16.15 58.66
N ALA A 31 16.28 17.35 58.06
CA ALA A 31 16.44 18.66 58.75
C ALA A 31 16.69 19.81 57.75
N GLY A 32 16.08 20.98 57.95
CA GLY A 32 16.51 22.23 57.30
C GLY A 32 15.43 23.29 57.03
N LEU A 33 15.02 24.00 58.08
CA LEU A 33 14.12 25.17 58.07
C LEU A 33 14.78 26.40 57.41
N ARG A 34 14.08 27.12 56.52
CA ARG A 34 14.15 28.59 56.41
C ARG A 34 12.76 29.17 56.10
N MET A 35 12.41 30.19 56.86
CA MET A 35 11.10 30.85 56.94
C MET A 35 10.89 31.98 55.90
N ALA A 36 9.59 32.28 55.70
CA ALA A 36 8.94 33.54 55.28
C ALA A 36 9.12 33.98 53.81
N ALA A 37 8.13 34.54 53.12
CA ALA A 37 6.91 35.27 53.52
C ALA A 37 5.78 35.03 52.50
N GLY A 38 4.53 35.17 52.95
CA GLY A 38 3.32 34.86 52.18
C GLY A 38 2.89 35.93 51.17
N VAL A 39 2.10 35.52 50.18
CA VAL A 39 1.14 36.35 49.44
C VAL A 39 -0.06 35.48 48.99
N ALA A 40 -1.25 36.00 49.26
CA ALA A 40 -2.61 35.71 48.77
C ALA A 40 -2.93 34.40 48.02
N ALA A 41 -3.95 33.71 48.51
CA ALA A 41 -4.67 32.65 47.80
C ALA A 41 -5.42 33.23 46.57
N ALA A 42 -5.23 32.58 45.41
CA ALA A 42 -6.10 32.70 44.25
C ALA A 42 -6.79 31.34 44.04
N ASP A 43 -8.08 31.36 43.73
CA ASP A 43 -8.89 30.18 43.45
C ASP A 43 -8.25 29.25 42.40
N PRO A 44 -8.48 27.92 42.48
CA PRO A 44 -7.94 26.99 41.50
C PRO A 44 -8.53 27.27 40.11
N ILE A 45 -7.67 27.74 39.21
CA ILE A 45 -7.94 27.92 37.79
C ILE A 45 -8.26 26.54 37.20
N VAL A 46 -9.51 26.34 36.78
CA VAL A 46 -9.88 25.22 35.90
C VAL A 46 -9.17 25.46 34.56
N PRO A 47 -8.35 24.52 34.05
CA PRO A 47 -7.71 24.70 32.76
C PRO A 47 -8.79 24.64 31.66
N THR A 48 -8.95 25.73 30.91
CA THR A 48 -9.70 25.73 29.66
C THR A 48 -9.07 24.72 28.69
N PRO A 49 -9.87 23.84 28.04
CA PRO A 49 -9.34 22.92 27.04
C PRO A 49 -8.72 23.71 25.88
N PRO A 50 -7.62 23.21 25.28
CA PRO A 50 -7.01 23.87 24.13
C PRO A 50 -8.02 24.03 22.99
N PRO A 51 -7.97 25.13 22.21
CA PRO A 51 -8.86 25.31 21.07
C PRO A 51 -8.67 24.15 20.10
N LEU A 52 -9.78 23.63 19.55
CA LEU A 52 -9.72 22.68 18.45
C LEU A 52 -8.89 23.27 17.30
N PRO A 53 -7.99 22.49 16.67
CA PRO A 53 -7.25 22.96 15.51
C PRO A 53 -8.23 23.46 14.45
N ALA A 54 -8.01 24.68 13.96
CA ALA A 54 -8.78 25.19 12.83
C ALA A 54 -8.65 24.22 11.64
N PRO A 55 -9.73 23.97 10.87
CA PRO A 55 -9.65 23.22 9.62
C PRO A 55 -8.53 23.82 8.76
N ARG A 56 -7.50 23.03 8.45
CA ARG A 56 -6.45 23.48 7.54
C ARG A 56 -7.00 23.45 6.12
N GLU A 57 -6.75 24.53 5.38
CA GLU A 57 -7.04 24.59 3.95
C GLU A 57 -6.28 23.50 3.19
N MET A 58 -6.93 23.01 2.13
CA MET A 58 -6.45 22.05 1.14
C MET A 58 -4.97 22.26 0.76
N PRO A 59 -4.19 21.18 0.51
CA PRO A 59 -2.92 21.31 -0.21
C PRO A 59 -3.15 22.03 -1.54
N GLN A 60 -2.40 23.10 -1.80
CA GLN A 60 -2.61 23.92 -2.99
C GLN A 60 -2.55 23.06 -4.26
N ASP A 61 -3.55 23.24 -5.15
CA ASP A 61 -3.53 22.71 -6.51
C ASP A 61 -2.17 22.98 -7.18
N ALA A 62 -1.71 22.04 -8.00
CA ALA A 62 -0.55 22.27 -8.86
C ALA A 62 -0.72 23.58 -9.67
N PRO A 63 0.37 24.30 -9.98
CA PRO A 63 0.31 25.64 -10.54
C PRO A 63 -0.61 25.72 -11.78
N ARG A 64 -1.57 26.65 -11.75
CA ARG A 64 -2.45 26.95 -12.90
C ARG A 64 -1.61 27.45 -14.06
N ILE A 65 -1.44 26.65 -15.11
CA ILE A 65 -1.01 27.14 -16.43
C ILE A 65 -2.21 27.05 -17.37
N ASN A 66 -3.07 28.08 -17.33
CA ASN A 66 -3.42 28.89 -18.51
C ASN A 66 -4.49 29.92 -18.15
N ASN A 67 -4.17 31.20 -18.36
CA ASN A 67 -5.12 32.29 -18.36
C ASN A 67 -5.89 32.28 -19.69
N ILE A 68 -7.20 32.06 -19.67
CA ILE A 68 -8.09 32.50 -20.75
C ILE A 68 -9.11 33.45 -20.13
N GLY A 69 -8.96 34.74 -20.44
CA GLY A 69 -10.03 35.73 -20.44
C GLY A 69 -10.87 35.86 -19.16
N GLY A 70 -10.29 36.34 -18.06
CA GLY A 70 -10.99 37.18 -17.08
C GLY A 70 -12.12 36.59 -16.22
N ALA A 71 -12.54 35.33 -16.39
CA ALA A 71 -13.60 34.74 -15.59
C ALA A 71 -13.04 33.88 -14.43
N LYS A 72 -13.32 34.28 -13.18
CA LYS A 72 -13.09 33.43 -12.00
C LYS A 72 -14.23 32.42 -11.90
N VAL A 73 -13.93 31.13 -12.14
CA VAL A 73 -14.83 30.01 -11.84
C VAL A 73 -14.33 29.36 -10.56
N SER A 74 -15.07 29.50 -9.45
CA SER A 74 -14.89 28.71 -8.23
C SER A 74 -15.70 27.43 -8.36
N SER A 75 -15.04 26.33 -8.71
CA SER A 75 -15.57 24.97 -8.65
C SER A 75 -15.00 24.31 -7.39
N SER A 76 -15.87 23.70 -6.56
CA SER A 76 -15.47 22.88 -5.39
C SER A 76 -15.08 21.45 -5.76
N ALA A 77 -15.08 21.12 -7.05
CA ALA A 77 -14.56 19.87 -7.59
C ALA A 77 -13.15 20.12 -8.16
N PRO A 78 -12.14 19.33 -7.75
CA PRO A 78 -10.84 19.27 -8.42
C PRO A 78 -11.04 19.13 -9.93
N GLN A 79 -10.17 19.75 -10.74
CA GLN A 79 -10.28 19.67 -12.20
C GLN A 79 -10.27 18.21 -12.66
N GLY A 80 -11.39 17.75 -13.22
CA GLY A 80 -11.60 16.38 -13.69
C GLY A 80 -12.76 15.65 -13.02
N GLU A 81 -13.32 16.17 -11.93
CA GLU A 81 -14.42 15.52 -11.21
C GLU A 81 -15.78 16.05 -11.66
N GLY A 82 -16.60 15.15 -12.24
CA GLY A 82 -18.04 15.37 -12.40
C GLY A 82 -18.77 15.21 -11.06
N ASN A 83 -20.08 15.48 -11.06
CA ASN A 83 -20.99 15.37 -9.91
C ASN A 83 -21.23 13.92 -9.39
N GLY A 84 -20.27 13.01 -9.55
CA GLY A 84 -20.39 11.59 -9.24
C GLY A 84 -21.34 10.82 -10.16
N MET A 85 -22.01 11.46 -11.13
CA MET A 85 -23.08 10.85 -11.94
C MET A 85 -22.88 10.96 -13.47
N GLY A 86 -21.72 11.44 -13.95
CA GLY A 86 -21.47 11.64 -15.39
C GLY A 86 -20.01 11.44 -15.80
N GLN A 87 -19.77 11.24 -17.10
CA GLN A 87 -18.42 11.11 -17.67
C GLN A 87 -17.57 12.38 -17.42
N PRO A 88 -16.27 12.25 -17.14
CA PRO A 88 -15.38 13.40 -16.96
C PRO A 88 -15.32 14.27 -18.22
N LEU A 89 -15.58 15.57 -18.08
CA LEU A 89 -15.44 16.60 -19.12
C LEU A 89 -13.98 17.10 -19.19
N ALA A 90 -13.09 16.18 -19.54
CA ALA A 90 -11.73 16.35 -20.08
C ALA A 90 -11.13 14.93 -20.10
N ALA A 91 -10.35 14.59 -21.12
CA ALA A 91 -9.59 13.32 -21.09
C ALA A 91 -8.83 13.26 -19.77
N ALA A 92 -9.18 12.31 -18.89
CA ALA A 92 -8.61 12.21 -17.56
C ALA A 92 -7.09 12.17 -17.71
N ARG A 93 -6.40 13.18 -17.15
CA ARG A 93 -4.95 13.14 -17.03
C ARG A 93 -4.61 11.85 -16.30
N GLU A 94 -3.62 11.13 -16.81
CA GLU A 94 -3.16 9.92 -16.17
C GLU A 94 -2.82 10.19 -14.70
N LEU A 95 -3.36 9.37 -13.80
CA LEU A 95 -3.07 9.50 -12.39
C LEU A 95 -1.74 8.81 -12.11
N SER A 96 -0.75 9.58 -11.66
CA SER A 96 0.48 9.02 -11.13
C SER A 96 0.29 8.53 -9.69
N ASN A 97 -0.66 9.11 -8.98
CA ASN A 97 -0.93 8.86 -7.56
C ASN A 97 -2.44 8.70 -7.31
N PHE A 98 -2.73 8.21 -6.11
CA PHE A 98 -4.05 8.12 -5.54
C PHE A 98 -4.78 9.49 -5.54
N THR A 99 -6.10 9.50 -5.80
CA THR A 99 -6.96 10.66 -5.49
C THR A 99 -8.02 10.24 -4.48
N VAL A 100 -7.89 10.80 -3.28
CA VAL A 100 -8.90 10.66 -2.23
C VAL A 100 -9.84 11.90 -2.37
N PRO A 101 -11.17 11.75 -2.33
CA PRO A 101 -12.09 12.88 -2.30
C PRO A 101 -12.35 13.40 -0.87
N MET A 102 -13.01 14.56 -0.73
CA MET A 102 -13.48 15.03 0.60
C MET A 102 -14.61 14.16 1.14
N PHE A 103 -15.48 13.64 0.27
CA PHE A 103 -16.57 12.75 0.63
C PHE A 103 -16.41 11.41 -0.07
N ALA A 104 -16.46 10.31 0.68
CA ALA A 104 -16.27 8.96 0.15
C ALA A 104 -17.21 8.61 -1.01
N LYS A 105 -18.44 9.16 -0.99
CA LYS A 105 -19.46 8.97 -2.04
C LYS A 105 -19.03 9.40 -3.45
N ASP A 106 -18.02 10.26 -3.56
CA ASP A 106 -17.51 10.71 -4.86
C ASP A 106 -16.58 9.66 -5.50
N GLY A 107 -16.23 8.61 -4.76
CA GLY A 107 -15.39 7.51 -5.19
C GLY A 107 -13.91 7.81 -5.01
N ILE A 108 -13.17 6.80 -4.59
CA ILE A 108 -11.75 6.89 -4.30
C ILE A 108 -10.97 6.40 -5.51
N PHE A 109 -10.18 7.25 -6.18
CA PHE A 109 -9.59 6.93 -7.48
C PHE A 109 -8.17 6.38 -7.39
N PHE A 110 -7.94 5.30 -8.12
CA PHE A 110 -6.63 4.66 -8.21
C PHE A 110 -6.22 4.47 -9.67
N PRO A 111 -4.92 4.64 -9.98
CA PRO A 111 -4.42 4.32 -11.31
C PRO A 111 -4.40 2.82 -11.57
N THR A 112 -4.28 2.47 -12.85
CA THR A 112 -4.01 1.10 -13.31
C THR A 112 -2.70 1.09 -14.09
N THR A 113 -2.21 -0.10 -14.46
CA THR A 113 -1.10 -0.21 -15.42
C THR A 113 -1.55 -0.06 -16.88
N TRP A 114 -2.84 0.21 -17.12
CA TRP A 114 -3.35 0.65 -18.40
C TRP A 114 -3.37 2.18 -18.43
N ALA A 115 -2.45 2.77 -19.19
CA ALA A 115 -2.28 4.23 -19.29
C ALA A 115 -3.61 4.96 -19.52
N GLY A 116 -3.87 5.99 -18.70
CA GLY A 116 -5.08 6.81 -18.75
C GLY A 116 -6.36 6.12 -18.25
N LYS A 117 -6.28 4.90 -17.69
CA LYS A 117 -7.42 4.18 -17.10
C LYS A 117 -7.26 4.10 -15.58
N ASN A 118 -8.33 4.44 -14.87
CA ASN A 118 -8.39 4.45 -13.42
C ASN A 118 -9.57 3.61 -12.93
N ILE A 119 -9.45 3.02 -11.74
CA ILE A 119 -10.59 2.47 -11.02
C ILE A 119 -11.10 3.49 -10.00
N ALA A 120 -12.35 3.37 -9.58
CA ALA A 120 -12.86 4.05 -8.40
C ALA A 120 -13.37 3.02 -7.38
N ILE A 121 -12.92 3.15 -6.13
CA ILE A 121 -13.36 2.35 -5.01
C ILE A 121 -14.40 3.13 -4.21
N HIS A 122 -15.56 2.51 -4.00
CA HIS A 122 -16.67 3.02 -3.20
C HIS A 122 -16.72 2.27 -1.87
N LEU A 123 -16.77 3.03 -0.78
CA LEU A 123 -16.74 2.46 0.57
C LEU A 123 -18.15 1.98 0.97
N PRO A 124 -18.28 0.88 1.72
CA PRO A 124 -19.58 0.48 2.25
C PRO A 124 -20.19 1.61 3.12
N GLY A 125 -21.46 1.92 2.88
CA GLY A 125 -22.15 2.98 3.61
C GLY A 125 -21.62 4.39 3.36
N GLU A 126 -20.91 4.64 2.26
CA GLU A 126 -20.24 5.92 1.94
C GLU A 126 -21.11 7.18 2.10
N MET A 127 -22.44 7.06 1.95
CA MET A 127 -23.39 8.17 2.11
C MET A 127 -23.55 8.64 3.57
N THR A 128 -23.17 7.82 4.55
CA THR A 128 -23.30 8.13 5.99
C THR A 128 -21.95 8.46 6.64
N LEU A 129 -20.86 8.36 5.89
CA LEU A 129 -19.53 8.69 6.37
C LEU A 129 -19.35 10.20 6.53
N GLN A 130 -18.62 10.59 7.58
CA GLN A 130 -18.16 11.96 7.74
C GLN A 130 -17.18 12.35 6.62
N ALA A 131 -17.00 13.65 6.44
CA ALA A 131 -15.96 14.18 5.55
C ALA A 131 -14.57 13.65 5.93
N ALA A 132 -13.70 13.54 4.94
CA ALA A 132 -12.34 13.07 5.06
C ALA A 132 -11.56 13.84 6.13
N ALA A 133 -11.06 13.12 7.13
CA ALA A 133 -10.01 13.59 8.02
C ALA A 133 -8.65 13.30 7.36
N TRP A 134 -8.13 14.28 6.63
CA TRP A 134 -6.87 14.19 5.87
C TRP A 134 -5.64 13.94 6.74
N SER A 135 -4.78 13.01 6.32
CA SER A 135 -3.45 12.81 6.87
C SER A 135 -2.38 13.54 6.04
N GLY A 136 -1.23 13.82 6.65
CA GLY A 136 -0.16 14.62 6.04
C GLY A 136 0.57 13.95 4.86
N ASP A 137 0.32 12.66 4.64
CA ASP A 137 0.86 11.82 3.57
C ASP A 137 -0.09 11.70 2.36
N GLY A 138 -1.19 12.46 2.35
CA GLY A 138 -2.21 12.43 1.29
C GLY A 138 -3.28 11.36 1.47
N GLY A 139 -3.25 10.60 2.57
CA GLY A 139 -4.32 9.70 2.97
C GLY A 139 -5.47 10.41 3.68
N ALA A 140 -6.48 9.65 4.08
CA ALA A 140 -7.59 10.17 4.89
C ALA A 140 -8.28 9.08 5.69
N THR A 141 -8.97 9.51 6.75
CA THR A 141 -9.91 8.65 7.48
C THR A 141 -11.33 9.14 7.28
N TYR A 142 -12.22 8.24 6.84
CA TYR A 142 -13.66 8.45 6.83
C TYR A 142 -14.29 7.71 8.00
N THR A 143 -15.06 8.41 8.82
CA THR A 143 -15.58 7.86 10.07
C THR A 143 -17.11 7.77 10.06
N SER A 144 -17.64 6.77 10.78
CA SER A 144 -19.06 6.67 11.14
C SER A 144 -19.19 6.26 12.60
N ASN A 145 -20.37 5.87 13.08
CA ASN A 145 -20.51 5.31 14.43
C ASN A 145 -19.98 3.88 14.53
N ASP A 146 -20.07 3.09 13.46
CA ASP A 146 -19.84 1.64 13.50
C ASP A 146 -18.54 1.20 12.82
N VAL A 147 -18.11 1.92 11.79
CA VAL A 147 -16.94 1.58 10.97
C VAL A 147 -16.14 2.82 10.62
N ASP A 148 -14.82 2.73 10.72
CA ASP A 148 -13.90 3.73 10.17
C ASP A 148 -13.14 3.12 8.98
N TYR A 149 -12.89 3.95 7.96
CA TYR A 149 -12.11 3.60 6.79
C TYR A 149 -10.90 4.52 6.72
N GLN A 150 -9.72 3.97 6.98
CA GLN A 150 -8.46 4.68 6.81
C GLN A 150 -7.84 4.31 5.47
N ILE A 151 -7.49 5.33 4.69
CA ILE A 151 -6.88 5.22 3.38
C ILE A 151 -5.41 5.60 3.49
N ILE A 152 -4.54 4.66 3.15
CA ILE A 152 -3.08 4.84 3.18
C ILE A 152 -2.57 4.75 1.73
N PRO A 153 -2.31 5.89 1.07
CA PRO A 153 -1.80 5.91 -0.29
C PRO A 153 -0.30 5.67 -0.34
N PHE A 154 0.18 5.19 -1.49
CA PHE A 154 1.61 5.05 -1.77
C PHE A 154 2.00 5.79 -3.06
N SER A 155 3.25 6.25 -3.12
CA SER A 155 3.78 7.10 -4.19
C SER A 155 3.84 6.45 -5.57
N GLY A 156 3.56 5.15 -5.70
CA GLY A 156 3.56 4.44 -6.98
C GLY A 156 2.22 3.80 -7.32
N GLY A 157 1.12 4.47 -7.01
CA GLY A 157 -0.20 3.98 -7.41
C GLY A 157 -0.63 2.73 -6.62
N GLY A 158 -1.73 2.88 -5.89
CA GLY A 158 -2.15 1.87 -4.94
C GLY A 158 -2.20 2.43 -3.52
N GLY A 159 -2.73 1.61 -2.63
CA GLY A 159 -2.92 1.97 -1.25
C GLY A 159 -3.54 0.84 -0.47
N ASP A 160 -3.47 0.98 0.84
CA ASP A 160 -4.15 0.09 1.78
C ASP A 160 -5.39 0.81 2.33
N ILE A 161 -6.50 0.07 2.38
CA ILE A 161 -7.75 0.50 3.00
C ILE A 161 -7.89 -0.32 4.27
N ILE A 162 -7.67 0.33 5.42
CA ILE A 162 -7.88 -0.28 6.73
C ILE A 162 -9.32 0.00 7.14
N ILE A 163 -10.11 -1.05 7.25
CA ILE A 163 -11.50 -1.02 7.68
C ILE A 163 -11.54 -1.44 9.15
N ARG A 164 -11.85 -0.49 10.04
CA ARG A 164 -11.95 -0.73 11.47
C ARG A 164 -13.41 -0.86 11.88
N ARG A 165 -13.85 -2.09 12.09
CA ARG A 165 -15.15 -2.38 12.71
C ARG A 165 -15.07 -2.11 14.20
N LYS A 166 -15.84 -1.13 14.68
CA LYS A 166 -15.80 -0.69 16.08
C LYS A 166 -16.69 -1.50 16.99
N THR A 167 -17.79 -2.03 16.46
CA THR A 167 -18.86 -2.67 17.25
C THR A 167 -19.40 -3.92 16.57
N ILE A 168 -20.03 -4.78 17.36
CA ILE A 168 -20.78 -5.95 16.88
C ILE A 168 -21.94 -5.58 15.93
N PHE A 169 -22.43 -4.34 15.99
CA PHE A 169 -23.55 -3.88 15.16
C PHE A 169 -23.13 -3.53 13.73
N SER A 170 -21.83 -3.36 13.47
CA SER A 170 -21.30 -3.26 12.12
C SER A 170 -21.55 -4.56 11.34
N ALA A 171 -21.84 -4.47 10.05
CA ALA A 171 -22.09 -5.66 9.22
C ALA A 171 -20.86 -6.59 9.18
N SER A 172 -21.08 -7.90 9.30
CA SER A 172 -20.03 -8.92 9.09
C SER A 172 -19.78 -9.23 7.62
N ASP A 173 -20.72 -8.82 6.76
CA ASP A 173 -20.61 -8.87 5.32
C ASP A 173 -20.49 -7.44 4.79
N MET A 174 -19.37 -7.17 4.12
CA MET A 174 -19.10 -5.86 3.52
C MET A 174 -19.00 -6.00 2.00
N ALA A 175 -19.54 -5.01 1.30
CA ALA A 175 -19.44 -4.90 -0.14
C ALA A 175 -18.67 -3.63 -0.50
N VAL A 176 -17.39 -3.78 -0.84
CA VAL A 176 -16.58 -2.69 -1.35
C VAL A 176 -16.87 -2.56 -2.83
N GLY A 177 -17.36 -1.39 -3.22
CA GLY A 177 -17.68 -1.11 -4.61
C GLY A 177 -16.45 -0.84 -5.44
N VAL A 178 -16.36 -1.43 -6.62
CA VAL A 178 -15.29 -1.17 -7.58
C VAL A 178 -15.92 -0.83 -8.92
N ARG A 179 -15.80 0.44 -9.31
CA ARG A 179 -16.08 0.89 -10.66
C ARG A 179 -14.82 0.74 -11.48
N ILE A 180 -14.89 -0.12 -12.48
CA ILE A 180 -13.76 -0.46 -13.36
C ILE A 180 -13.88 0.26 -14.72
N PRO A 181 -12.76 0.50 -15.42
CA PRO A 181 -12.79 1.08 -16.75
C PRO A 181 -13.57 0.23 -17.76
N GLU A 182 -14.10 0.87 -18.80
CA GLU A 182 -14.64 0.13 -19.95
C GLU A 182 -13.59 -0.78 -20.60
N GLY A 183 -14.01 -1.97 -21.03
CA GLY A 183 -13.14 -2.99 -21.62
C GLY A 183 -12.32 -3.75 -20.56
N THR A 184 -12.83 -3.84 -19.33
CA THR A 184 -12.20 -4.56 -18.22
C THR A 184 -13.23 -5.34 -17.40
N HIS A 185 -12.76 -6.35 -16.66
CA HIS A 185 -13.56 -7.11 -15.71
C HIS A 185 -12.76 -7.43 -14.44
N LEU A 186 -13.48 -7.82 -13.38
CA LEU A 186 -12.88 -8.42 -12.19
C LEU A 186 -12.87 -9.94 -12.34
N ARG A 187 -11.77 -10.57 -11.94
CA ARG A 187 -11.65 -12.03 -11.89
C ARG A 187 -11.08 -12.48 -10.55
N GLN A 188 -11.69 -13.52 -9.98
CA GLN A 188 -11.14 -14.19 -8.80
C GLN A 188 -9.90 -14.98 -9.20
N GLY A 189 -8.76 -14.66 -8.58
CA GLY A 189 -7.55 -15.48 -8.57
C GLY A 189 -7.50 -16.37 -7.31
N THR A 190 -6.38 -17.05 -7.08
CA THR A 190 -6.23 -17.93 -5.90
C THR A 190 -6.25 -17.16 -4.59
N ASN A 191 -5.37 -16.16 -4.42
CA ASN A 191 -5.26 -15.31 -3.22
C ASN A 191 -5.25 -13.81 -3.58
N VAL A 192 -5.98 -13.46 -4.65
CA VAL A 192 -5.99 -12.11 -5.22
C VAL A 192 -7.28 -11.93 -6.02
N VAL A 193 -7.82 -10.72 -6.08
CA VAL A 193 -8.82 -10.34 -7.08
C VAL A 193 -8.12 -9.49 -8.14
N LEU A 194 -8.26 -9.88 -9.40
CA LEU A 194 -7.56 -9.27 -10.52
C LEU A 194 -8.49 -8.29 -11.24
N VAL A 195 -7.96 -7.12 -11.58
CA VAL A 195 -8.55 -6.22 -12.57
C VAL A 195 -7.87 -6.54 -13.89
N GLU A 196 -8.62 -7.02 -14.88
CA GLU A 196 -8.08 -7.46 -16.16
C GLU A 196 -8.73 -6.72 -17.32
N SER A 197 -7.97 -6.49 -18.39
CA SER A 197 -8.56 -6.11 -19.68
C SER A 197 -9.42 -7.24 -20.23
N ASP A 198 -10.43 -6.89 -21.01
CA ASP A 198 -11.27 -7.88 -21.68
C ASP A 198 -10.48 -8.59 -22.80
N PRO A 199 -10.60 -9.92 -22.91
CA PRO A 199 -9.92 -10.67 -23.95
C PRO A 199 -10.51 -10.32 -25.33
N HIS A 200 -9.64 -10.21 -26.33
CA HIS A 200 -10.02 -10.00 -27.74
C HIS A 200 -9.30 -11.04 -28.62
N PRO A 201 -9.81 -11.34 -29.84
CA PRO A 201 -9.13 -12.28 -30.73
C PRO A 201 -7.64 -11.95 -30.93
N GLY A 202 -6.77 -12.89 -30.56
CA GLY A 202 -5.30 -12.73 -30.64
C GLY A 202 -4.67 -11.91 -29.51
N ARG A 203 -5.44 -11.47 -28.51
CA ARG A 203 -4.94 -10.77 -27.31
C ARG A 203 -5.64 -11.29 -26.05
N PRO A 204 -4.99 -12.13 -25.24
CA PRO A 204 -5.58 -12.58 -23.97
C PRO A 204 -5.78 -11.40 -23.02
N ALA A 205 -6.65 -11.59 -22.03
CA ALA A 205 -6.82 -10.66 -20.92
C ALA A 205 -5.46 -10.40 -20.24
N THR A 206 -5.20 -9.16 -19.88
CA THR A 206 -3.98 -8.74 -19.19
C THR A 206 -4.33 -8.10 -17.86
N VAL A 207 -3.59 -8.44 -16.80
CA VAL A 207 -3.75 -7.82 -15.49
C VAL A 207 -3.33 -6.37 -15.56
N ILE A 208 -4.21 -5.48 -15.08
CA ILE A 208 -3.98 -4.03 -15.02
C ILE A 208 -4.03 -3.48 -13.58
N GLY A 209 -4.45 -4.30 -12.62
CA GLY A 209 -4.49 -3.99 -11.20
C GLY A 209 -4.79 -5.24 -10.38
N THR A 210 -4.46 -5.22 -9.09
CA THR A 210 -4.73 -6.33 -8.18
C THR A 210 -5.25 -5.82 -6.84
N PHE A 211 -6.18 -6.58 -6.27
CA PHE A 211 -6.64 -6.46 -4.90
C PHE A 211 -6.13 -7.66 -4.10
N SER A 212 -5.58 -7.41 -2.92
CA SER A 212 -5.28 -8.50 -1.99
C SER A 212 -6.59 -9.17 -1.54
N VAL A 213 -6.50 -10.45 -1.18
CA VAL A 213 -7.53 -11.01 -0.29
C VAL A 213 -7.44 -10.25 1.04
N PRO A 214 -8.56 -9.76 1.59
CA PRO A 214 -8.52 -9.01 2.82
C PRO A 214 -8.07 -9.92 3.96
N VAL A 215 -7.16 -9.42 4.80
CA VAL A 215 -6.82 -10.05 6.08
C VAL A 215 -7.53 -9.33 7.21
N ALA A 216 -8.02 -10.09 8.19
CA ALA A 216 -8.71 -9.52 9.34
C ALA A 216 -8.08 -9.96 10.66
N ARG A 217 -8.07 -9.04 11.64
CA ARG A 217 -7.52 -9.24 12.99
C ARG A 217 -8.46 -8.72 14.04
N ASP A 218 -8.57 -9.45 15.15
CA ASP A 218 -9.33 -9.00 16.31
C ASP A 218 -8.53 -8.04 17.20
N ALA A 219 -9.16 -7.54 18.26
CA ALA A 219 -8.56 -6.63 19.23
C ALA A 219 -7.28 -7.16 19.92
N LYS A 220 -7.03 -8.47 19.86
CA LYS A 220 -5.85 -9.14 20.43
C LYS A 220 -4.81 -9.46 19.35
N GLY A 221 -5.05 -9.07 18.10
CA GLY A 221 -4.21 -9.41 16.95
C GLY A 221 -4.39 -10.85 16.44
N ALA A 222 -5.40 -11.58 16.91
CA ALA A 222 -5.67 -12.93 16.41
C ALA A 222 -6.30 -12.87 15.01
N PRO A 223 -5.92 -13.79 14.10
CA PRO A 223 -6.47 -13.82 12.75
C PRO A 223 -7.98 -14.14 12.79
N VAL A 224 -8.74 -13.42 11.97
CA VAL A 224 -10.17 -13.66 11.71
C VAL A 224 -10.29 -14.13 10.27
N SER A 225 -10.91 -15.29 10.06
CA SER A 225 -11.07 -15.84 8.71
C SER A 225 -11.91 -14.92 7.83
N VAL A 226 -11.42 -14.67 6.62
CA VAL A 226 -12.12 -13.87 5.61
C VAL A 226 -12.43 -14.76 4.42
N SER A 227 -13.69 -14.77 3.98
CA SER A 227 -14.07 -15.35 2.69
C SER A 227 -14.26 -14.20 1.68
N PRO A 228 -13.32 -14.00 0.75
CA PRO A 228 -13.47 -13.01 -0.31
C PRO A 228 -14.43 -13.52 -1.38
N GLY A 229 -15.13 -12.60 -2.04
CA GLY A 229 -15.94 -12.94 -3.20
C GLY A 229 -16.07 -11.76 -4.17
N ILE A 230 -16.65 -12.04 -5.33
CA ILE A 230 -17.04 -11.03 -6.31
C ILE A 230 -18.55 -11.12 -6.47
N GLY A 231 -19.25 -10.01 -6.34
CA GLY A 231 -20.70 -9.94 -6.42
C GLY A 231 -21.20 -8.77 -7.27
N PRO A 232 -22.50 -8.75 -7.62
CA PRO A 232 -23.10 -7.63 -8.32
C PRO A 232 -23.03 -6.37 -7.45
N GLY A 233 -22.77 -5.22 -8.08
CA GLY A 233 -22.80 -3.89 -7.46
C GLY A 233 -23.91 -3.01 -8.00
N PHE A 234 -23.85 -1.71 -7.68
CA PHE A 234 -24.67 -0.70 -8.34
C PHE A 234 -24.39 -0.69 -9.86
N PRO A 235 -25.27 -0.12 -10.71
CA PRO A 235 -25.02 -0.04 -12.15
C PRO A 235 -23.62 0.52 -12.47
N ASN A 236 -22.87 -0.16 -13.33
CA ASN A 236 -21.45 0.12 -13.67
C ASN A 236 -20.43 -0.10 -12.54
N GLN A 237 -20.78 -0.90 -11.53
CA GLN A 237 -19.92 -1.26 -10.41
C GLN A 237 -20.01 -2.76 -10.13
N THR A 238 -18.87 -3.35 -9.75
CA THR A 238 -18.77 -4.71 -9.23
C THR A 238 -18.34 -4.65 -7.77
N ASN A 239 -18.84 -5.54 -6.91
CA ASN A 239 -18.48 -5.54 -5.51
C ASN A 239 -17.41 -6.59 -5.21
N ILE A 240 -16.39 -6.19 -4.44
CA ILE A 240 -15.55 -7.13 -3.67
C ILE A 240 -16.29 -7.39 -2.36
N LEU A 241 -16.68 -8.65 -2.17
CA LEU A 241 -17.37 -9.12 -0.99
C LEU A 241 -16.33 -9.55 0.05
N ILE A 242 -16.51 -9.07 1.28
CA ILE A 242 -15.69 -9.43 2.44
C ILE A 242 -16.63 -10.03 3.47
N ASN A 243 -16.53 -11.34 3.69
CA ASN A 243 -17.34 -12.07 4.66
C ASN A 243 -16.46 -12.57 5.81
N LEU A 244 -16.75 -12.12 7.03
CA LEU A 244 -16.00 -12.48 8.25
C LEU A 244 -16.60 -13.68 9.00
N GLY A 245 -17.61 -14.34 8.43
CA GLY A 245 -18.35 -15.42 9.07
C GLY A 245 -19.18 -14.96 10.27
N GLN A 246 -19.43 -15.88 11.21
CA GLN A 246 -20.19 -15.57 12.41
C GLN A 246 -19.45 -14.55 13.28
N ALA A 247 -20.16 -13.49 13.68
CA ALA A 247 -19.59 -12.44 14.51
C ALA A 247 -19.19 -12.98 15.89
N ASN A 248 -17.89 -12.96 16.19
CA ASN A 248 -17.42 -13.15 17.56
C ASN A 248 -17.59 -11.84 18.33
N ILE A 249 -18.50 -11.84 19.31
CA ILE A 249 -18.88 -10.65 20.07
C ILE A 249 -17.72 -10.03 20.89
N PHE A 250 -16.66 -10.81 21.14
CA PHE A 250 -15.48 -10.38 21.89
C PHE A 250 -14.28 -10.00 21.00
N ALA A 251 -14.43 -10.08 19.67
CA ALA A 251 -13.34 -9.81 18.73
C ALA A 251 -13.14 -8.33 18.41
N PHE A 252 -14.02 -7.44 18.89
CA PHE A 252 -14.03 -6.03 18.50
C PHE A 252 -13.02 -5.18 19.28
N PRO A 253 -12.36 -4.20 18.63
CA PRO A 253 -12.46 -3.87 17.21
C PRO A 253 -11.83 -4.92 16.29
N ILE A 254 -12.41 -5.11 15.10
CA ILE A 254 -11.82 -5.94 14.05
C ILE A 254 -11.23 -5.00 13.01
N GLU A 255 -9.95 -5.18 12.70
CA GLU A 255 -9.26 -4.47 11.62
C GLU A 255 -9.16 -5.37 10.40
N ILE A 256 -9.57 -4.85 9.25
CA ILE A 256 -9.52 -5.55 7.96
C ILE A 256 -8.67 -4.72 7.02
N THR A 257 -7.66 -5.32 6.40
CA THR A 257 -6.82 -4.63 5.42
C THR A 257 -7.16 -5.11 4.01
N LEU A 258 -7.65 -4.20 3.17
CA LEU A 258 -7.81 -4.41 1.73
C LEU A 258 -6.76 -3.57 0.99
N SER A 259 -5.86 -4.23 0.28
CA SER A 259 -4.81 -3.55 -0.48
C SER A 259 -5.16 -3.54 -1.96
N TYR A 260 -4.99 -2.40 -2.63
CA TYR A 260 -5.01 -2.31 -4.09
C TYR A 260 -3.63 -1.89 -4.61
N ARG A 261 -3.18 -2.50 -5.70
CA ARG A 261 -1.94 -2.17 -6.40
C ARG A 261 -2.19 -2.07 -7.90
N ALA A 262 -1.63 -1.04 -8.53
CA ALA A 262 -1.55 -0.94 -9.98
C ALA A 262 -0.49 -1.92 -10.50
N SER A 263 -0.85 -3.20 -10.56
CA SER A 263 0.03 -4.30 -10.93
C SER A 263 -0.20 -4.79 -12.36
N ASN A 264 0.86 -5.31 -12.99
CA ASN A 264 0.79 -6.08 -14.23
C ASN A 264 1.15 -7.56 -14.02
N THR A 265 1.21 -8.01 -12.77
CA THR A 265 1.43 -9.41 -12.39
C THR A 265 0.17 -10.00 -11.75
N PRO A 266 -0.15 -11.28 -12.01
CA PRO A 266 -1.40 -11.91 -11.54
C PRO A 266 -1.33 -12.37 -10.07
N THR A 267 -0.70 -11.58 -9.20
CA THR A 267 -0.52 -11.91 -7.79
C THR A 267 -0.38 -10.64 -6.95
N SER A 268 -0.65 -10.78 -5.66
CA SER A 268 -0.32 -9.79 -4.62
C SER A 268 0.99 -10.14 -3.89
N GLY A 269 1.58 -11.31 -4.16
CA GLY A 269 2.70 -11.89 -3.41
C GLY A 269 2.26 -12.85 -2.30
N ALA A 270 0.99 -12.86 -1.93
CA ALA A 270 0.47 -13.76 -0.90
C ALA A 270 0.42 -15.22 -1.40
N LEU A 271 1.11 -16.11 -0.71
CA LEU A 271 1.16 -17.54 -1.07
C LEU A 271 -0.10 -18.30 -0.64
N THR A 272 -0.83 -17.78 0.36
CA THR A 272 -2.10 -18.29 0.87
C THR A 272 -3.03 -17.11 1.24
N ALA A 273 -4.31 -17.38 1.51
CA ALA A 273 -5.32 -16.34 1.78
C ALA A 273 -5.06 -15.51 3.05
N ASP A 274 -4.40 -16.09 4.07
CA ASP A 274 -4.02 -15.42 5.33
C ASP A 274 -2.50 -15.41 5.49
N TRP A 275 -1.78 -15.01 4.43
CA TRP A 275 -0.33 -15.10 4.39
C TRP A 275 0.32 -14.18 5.44
N ALA A 276 0.98 -14.79 6.42
CA ALA A 276 1.68 -14.11 7.52
C ALA A 276 3.15 -13.79 7.22
N GLY A 277 3.60 -14.03 5.99
CA GLY A 277 5.00 -13.90 5.60
C GLY A 277 5.78 -15.20 5.76
N MET A 278 7.04 -15.15 5.33
CA MET A 278 7.96 -16.27 5.49
C MET A 278 8.30 -16.51 6.97
N PRO A 279 8.71 -17.72 7.35
CA PRO A 279 9.36 -17.95 8.62
C PRO A 279 10.68 -17.14 8.74
N ALA A 280 11.09 -16.86 9.97
CA ALA A 280 12.35 -16.17 10.24
C ALA A 280 13.54 -16.85 9.54
N GLY A 281 14.44 -16.05 8.97
CA GLY A 281 15.62 -16.51 8.23
C GLY A 281 15.33 -17.22 6.89
N VAL A 282 14.08 -17.31 6.45
CA VAL A 282 13.71 -17.93 5.17
C VAL A 282 13.50 -16.84 4.12
N SER A 283 14.23 -16.94 3.01
CA SER A 283 14.03 -16.06 1.86
C SER A 283 12.75 -16.44 1.08
N PRO A 284 11.96 -15.45 0.64
CA PRO A 284 10.79 -15.70 -0.19
C PRO A 284 11.19 -16.28 -1.56
N PRO A 285 10.30 -17.02 -2.26
CA PRO A 285 10.52 -17.35 -3.65
C PRO A 285 10.57 -16.08 -4.51
N GLN A 286 11.27 -16.14 -5.64
CA GLN A 286 11.22 -15.09 -6.65
C GLN A 286 9.81 -15.03 -7.27
N VAL A 287 9.01 -14.04 -6.86
CA VAL A 287 7.63 -13.87 -7.37
C VAL A 287 7.63 -13.06 -8.68
N ILE A 288 8.43 -12.00 -8.73
CA ILE A 288 8.53 -11.13 -9.91
C ILE A 288 9.52 -11.73 -10.91
N THR A 289 9.09 -11.92 -12.16
CA THR A 289 9.94 -12.51 -13.20
C THR A 289 11.14 -11.63 -13.52
N VAL A 290 12.33 -12.22 -13.44
CA VAL A 290 13.60 -11.58 -13.82
C VAL A 290 13.59 -11.30 -15.34
N PRO A 291 13.83 -10.05 -15.77
CA PRO A 291 13.95 -9.74 -17.19
C PRO A 291 15.23 -10.38 -17.76
N ALA A 292 15.08 -11.35 -18.65
CA ALA A 292 16.21 -12.13 -19.19
C ALA A 292 17.16 -11.31 -20.08
N ASP A 293 16.70 -10.17 -20.60
CA ASP A 293 17.40 -9.29 -21.53
C ASP A 293 17.72 -7.92 -20.92
N TYR A 294 17.54 -7.74 -19.60
CA TYR A 294 18.06 -6.57 -18.90
C TYR A 294 19.59 -6.53 -19.01
N VAL A 295 20.13 -5.35 -19.28
CA VAL A 295 21.58 -5.13 -19.41
C VAL A 295 22.07 -4.33 -18.20
N THR A 296 22.96 -4.93 -17.41
CA THR A 296 23.69 -4.20 -16.38
C THR A 296 24.99 -3.64 -16.97
N ASP A 297 25.09 -2.32 -17.09
CA ASP A 297 26.25 -1.60 -17.61
C ASP A 297 26.48 -0.27 -16.86
N PRO A 298 26.80 -0.32 -15.56
CA PRO A 298 27.01 0.89 -14.75
C PRO A 298 28.20 1.72 -15.22
N GLY A 299 29.15 1.11 -15.94
CA GLY A 299 30.31 1.80 -16.54
C GLY A 299 30.02 2.48 -17.87
N GLY A 300 28.82 2.32 -18.44
CA GLY A 300 28.44 2.92 -19.72
C GLY A 300 29.22 2.38 -20.92
N LYS A 301 29.76 1.17 -20.85
CA LYS A 301 30.61 0.58 -21.89
C LYS A 301 29.87 0.39 -23.22
N TYR A 302 28.59 0.06 -23.17
CA TYR A 302 27.73 -0.20 -24.32
C TYR A 302 26.81 0.98 -24.64
N ARG A 303 27.03 2.14 -24.01
CA ARG A 303 26.27 3.36 -24.26
C ARG A 303 26.51 3.86 -25.69
N PRO A 304 25.45 4.05 -26.50
CA PRO A 304 25.58 4.65 -27.83
C PRO A 304 26.10 6.09 -27.77
N ALA A 305 26.80 6.51 -28.82
CA ALA A 305 27.24 7.90 -28.96
C ALA A 305 26.05 8.86 -28.97
N GLY A 306 26.16 9.98 -28.25
CA GLY A 306 25.11 11.00 -28.16
C GLY A 306 23.98 10.72 -27.16
N VAL A 307 23.97 9.54 -26.52
CA VAL A 307 23.07 9.27 -25.38
C VAL A 307 23.61 9.94 -24.13
N ASP A 308 22.73 10.58 -23.35
CA ASP A 308 23.09 11.17 -22.06
C ASP A 308 23.70 10.10 -21.12
N PRO A 309 24.91 10.32 -20.57
CA PRO A 309 25.58 9.35 -19.71
C PRO A 309 24.83 9.09 -18.40
N VAL A 310 24.18 10.10 -17.83
CA VAL A 310 23.42 10.00 -16.58
C VAL A 310 22.17 9.18 -16.81
N LEU A 311 21.38 9.52 -17.84
CA LEU A 311 20.18 8.75 -18.20
C LEU A 311 20.54 7.28 -18.46
N TYR A 312 21.60 7.01 -19.21
CA TYR A 312 22.03 5.65 -19.49
C TYR A 312 22.41 4.88 -18.22
N ALA A 313 23.22 5.50 -17.34
CA ALA A 313 23.68 4.88 -16.10
C ALA A 313 22.51 4.58 -15.14
N GLU A 314 21.53 5.48 -15.07
CA GLU A 314 20.32 5.27 -14.26
C GLU A 314 19.49 4.07 -14.74
N ARG A 315 19.43 3.86 -16.07
CA ARG A 315 18.65 2.79 -16.71
C ARG A 315 19.34 1.42 -16.74
N HIS A 316 20.67 1.40 -16.56
CA HIS A 316 21.49 0.20 -16.70
C HIS A 316 22.37 -0.05 -15.48
N SER A 317 22.00 0.47 -14.31
CA SER A 317 22.78 0.29 -13.07
C SER A 317 22.77 -1.14 -12.55
N GLY A 318 21.72 -1.91 -12.88
CA GLY A 318 21.42 -3.21 -12.28
C GLY A 318 20.84 -3.13 -10.87
N MET A 319 20.58 -1.94 -10.33
CA MET A 319 20.21 -1.67 -8.93
C MET A 319 19.07 -0.64 -8.85
N CYS A 320 18.46 -0.50 -7.67
CA CYS A 320 17.54 0.60 -7.35
C CYS A 320 18.31 1.93 -7.18
N GLN A 321 17.70 3.04 -7.58
CA GLN A 321 18.39 4.34 -7.61
C GLN A 321 18.06 5.21 -6.39
N GLY A 322 16.83 5.14 -5.89
CA GLY A 322 16.33 6.02 -4.85
C GLY A 322 16.49 5.50 -3.42
N GLY A 323 16.93 4.26 -3.26
CA GLY A 323 16.76 3.52 -2.03
C GLY A 323 17.51 2.20 -2.04
N PRO A 324 17.33 1.39 -0.98
CA PRO A 324 18.05 0.14 -0.84
C PRO A 324 17.56 -0.91 -1.86
N ASN A 325 18.46 -1.82 -2.22
CA ASN A 325 18.15 -2.94 -3.11
C ASN A 325 17.34 -4.04 -2.44
N GLU A 326 17.29 -4.04 -1.11
CA GLU A 326 16.47 -4.95 -0.33
C GLU A 326 16.00 -4.27 0.96
N PHE A 327 14.91 -4.76 1.51
CA PHE A 327 14.61 -4.59 2.93
C PHE A 327 14.88 -5.90 3.66
N ARG A 328 15.65 -5.82 4.75
CA ARG A 328 15.97 -6.96 5.62
C ARG A 328 15.47 -6.70 7.02
N SER A 329 14.61 -7.58 7.52
CA SER A 329 14.10 -7.51 8.89
C SER A 329 15.15 -7.99 9.91
N PRO A 330 14.98 -7.64 11.20
CA PRO A 330 15.87 -8.12 12.26
C PRO A 330 15.94 -9.65 12.38
N ASP A 331 14.87 -10.35 12.00
CA ASP A 331 14.80 -11.82 12.03
C ASP A 331 15.32 -12.49 10.74
N GLY A 332 15.94 -11.71 9.85
CA GLY A 332 16.68 -12.21 8.69
C GLY A 332 15.85 -12.51 7.44
N ARG A 333 14.55 -12.21 7.43
CA ARG A 333 13.74 -12.24 6.20
C ARG A 333 14.12 -11.06 5.30
N THR A 334 14.03 -11.27 3.98
CA THR A 334 14.43 -10.26 2.99
C THR A 334 13.37 -10.09 1.92
N ALA A 335 13.09 -8.85 1.54
CA ALA A 335 12.41 -8.50 0.30
C ALA A 335 13.41 -7.86 -0.66
N ASP A 336 13.73 -8.53 -1.75
CA ASP A 336 14.61 -8.04 -2.81
C ASP A 336 13.83 -7.11 -3.75
N PHE A 337 14.39 -5.95 -4.08
CA PHE A 337 13.80 -4.95 -4.97
C PHE A 337 14.52 -4.80 -6.31
N ILE A 338 15.70 -5.43 -6.49
CA ILE A 338 16.55 -5.29 -7.68
C ILE A 338 15.74 -5.58 -8.95
N VAL A 339 15.04 -6.71 -8.98
CA VAL A 339 14.27 -7.13 -10.16
C VAL A 339 13.14 -6.15 -10.48
N SER A 340 12.50 -5.58 -9.45
CA SER A 340 11.45 -4.58 -9.61
C SER A 340 12.02 -3.30 -10.24
N CYS A 341 13.18 -2.84 -9.78
CA CYS A 341 13.89 -1.67 -10.31
C CYS A 341 14.38 -1.89 -11.75
N GLN A 342 14.94 -3.06 -12.05
CA GLN A 342 15.36 -3.44 -13.42
C GLN A 342 14.18 -3.42 -14.41
N ARG A 343 13.01 -3.93 -13.99
CA ARG A 343 11.79 -3.91 -14.82
C ARG A 343 11.29 -2.48 -15.06
N GLN A 344 11.36 -1.61 -14.05
CA GLN A 344 10.99 -0.20 -14.21
C GLN A 344 11.93 0.53 -15.18
N GLN A 345 13.23 0.31 -15.05
CA GLN A 345 14.22 0.91 -15.94
C GLN A 345 14.00 0.48 -17.41
N MET A 346 13.79 -0.81 -17.66
CA MET A 346 13.42 -1.30 -18.99
C MET A 346 12.08 -0.77 -19.49
N CYS A 347 11.10 -0.57 -18.61
CA CYS A 347 9.83 0.03 -18.99
C CYS A 347 10.03 1.48 -19.46
N LEU A 348 10.89 2.22 -18.76
CA LEU A 348 11.18 3.62 -19.09
C LEU A 348 11.95 3.75 -20.41
N ASP A 349 12.81 2.79 -20.76
CA ASP A 349 13.50 2.76 -22.05
C ASP A 349 12.52 2.71 -23.24
N ALA A 350 11.38 2.03 -23.09
CA ALA A 350 10.34 1.89 -24.12
C ALA A 350 9.32 3.05 -24.13
N THR A 351 9.35 3.94 -23.13
CA THR A 351 8.41 5.05 -22.97
C THR A 351 8.73 6.21 -23.94
N PRO A 352 7.73 6.92 -24.51
CA PRO A 352 6.28 6.81 -24.30
C PRO A 352 5.56 5.99 -25.38
N ARG A 353 6.23 5.06 -26.07
CA ARG A 353 5.67 4.46 -27.29
C ARG A 353 4.43 3.61 -27.01
N ASP A 354 4.54 2.72 -26.03
CA ASP A 354 3.53 1.70 -25.74
C ASP A 354 3.08 1.74 -24.26
N THR A 355 3.66 2.64 -23.46
CA THR A 355 3.39 2.85 -22.02
C THR A 355 3.73 4.30 -21.62
N SER A 356 3.45 4.68 -20.37
CA SER A 356 3.77 5.99 -19.80
C SER A 356 4.81 5.86 -18.66
N VAL A 357 5.42 7.00 -18.30
CA VAL A 357 6.29 7.08 -17.12
C VAL A 357 5.56 6.69 -15.85
N ASP A 358 4.29 7.11 -15.73
CA ASP A 358 3.47 6.84 -14.55
C ASP A 358 3.11 5.36 -14.44
N VAL A 359 2.76 4.67 -15.55
CA VAL A 359 2.59 3.21 -15.55
C VAL A 359 3.87 2.49 -15.13
N CYS A 360 5.04 2.93 -15.60
CA CYS A 360 6.31 2.31 -15.21
C CYS A 360 6.59 2.47 -13.71
N ASN A 361 6.39 3.68 -13.17
CA ASN A 361 6.56 3.94 -11.74
C ASN A 361 5.50 3.24 -10.89
N ASN A 362 4.28 3.09 -11.40
CA ASN A 362 3.23 2.39 -10.69
C ASN A 362 3.51 0.87 -10.62
N THR A 363 3.98 0.32 -11.73
CA THR A 363 4.43 -1.07 -11.82
C THR A 363 5.62 -1.34 -10.89
N LEU A 364 6.54 -0.38 -10.71
CA LEU A 364 7.66 -0.49 -9.77
C LEU A 364 7.15 -0.75 -8.34
N PHE A 365 6.27 0.12 -7.85
CA PHE A 365 5.72 -0.03 -6.51
C PHE A 365 4.96 -1.35 -6.36
N ALA A 366 4.10 -1.71 -7.32
CA ALA A 366 3.36 -2.97 -7.27
C ALA A 366 4.29 -4.21 -7.19
N ASN A 367 5.40 -4.21 -7.94
CA ASN A 367 6.37 -5.30 -7.91
C ASN A 367 7.17 -5.34 -6.60
N MET A 368 7.62 -4.19 -6.08
CA MET A 368 8.28 -4.12 -4.77
C MET A 368 7.32 -4.54 -3.64
N SER A 369 6.08 -4.07 -3.70
CA SER A 369 5.02 -4.42 -2.76
C SER A 369 4.72 -5.92 -2.76
N THR A 370 4.75 -6.56 -3.94
CA THR A 370 4.62 -8.03 -4.07
C THR A 370 5.75 -8.75 -3.32
N ASN A 371 6.98 -8.26 -3.40
CA ASN A 371 8.11 -8.84 -2.66
C ASN A 371 7.98 -8.60 -1.16
N CYS A 372 7.49 -7.43 -0.73
CA CYS A 372 7.15 -7.16 0.67
C CYS A 372 6.09 -8.15 1.18
N VAL A 373 5.03 -8.37 0.41
CA VAL A 373 3.96 -9.30 0.80
C VAL A 373 4.50 -10.73 0.91
N SER A 374 5.28 -11.16 -0.07
CA SER A 374 5.85 -12.51 -0.07
C SER A 374 6.75 -12.75 1.14
N ALA A 375 7.52 -11.75 1.58
CA ALA A 375 8.44 -11.87 2.71
C ALA A 375 7.75 -11.70 4.07
N PHE A 376 6.86 -10.72 4.21
CA PHE A 376 6.40 -10.23 5.52
C PHE A 376 4.90 -10.42 5.77
N GLY A 377 4.14 -10.92 4.79
CA GLY A 377 2.69 -11.03 4.89
C GLY A 377 2.00 -9.74 4.48
N GLN A 378 0.80 -9.48 4.97
CA GLN A 378 -0.03 -8.36 4.48
C GLN A 378 -0.26 -7.25 5.52
N GLN A 379 0.41 -7.35 6.67
CA GLN A 379 0.23 -6.45 7.82
C GLN A 379 1.40 -6.57 8.81
N GLY A 380 1.53 -5.58 9.69
CA GLY A 380 2.52 -5.55 10.77
C GLY A 380 3.74 -4.69 10.44
N ASP A 381 4.51 -4.34 11.47
CA ASP A 381 5.56 -3.32 11.39
C ASP A 381 6.59 -3.56 10.28
N GLU A 382 6.97 -4.82 10.03
CA GLU A 382 7.94 -5.18 8.99
C GLU A 382 7.35 -5.04 7.59
N TYR A 383 6.09 -5.43 7.41
CA TYR A 383 5.35 -5.19 6.17
C TYR A 383 5.21 -3.68 5.94
N ASP A 384 4.77 -2.92 6.94
CA ASP A 384 4.56 -1.47 6.83
C ASP A 384 5.87 -0.72 6.52
N THR A 385 6.96 -1.14 7.15
CA THR A 385 8.30 -0.59 6.89
C THR A 385 8.76 -0.93 5.47
N CYS A 386 8.54 -2.17 5.02
CA CYS A 386 8.87 -2.59 3.66
C CYS A 386 8.08 -1.79 2.61
N GLN A 387 6.76 -1.62 2.80
CA GLN A 387 5.91 -0.83 1.90
C GLN A 387 6.36 0.63 1.86
N ARG A 388 6.77 1.20 2.99
CA ARG A 388 7.28 2.56 3.05
C ARG A 388 8.57 2.72 2.26
N ILE A 389 9.54 1.81 2.44
CA ILE A 389 10.78 1.80 1.66
C ILE A 389 10.47 1.70 0.15
N ALA A 390 9.52 0.83 -0.23
CA ALA A 390 9.08 0.73 -1.62
C ALA A 390 8.43 2.02 -2.14
N SER A 391 7.60 2.67 -1.32
CA SER A 391 6.99 3.95 -1.65
C SER A 391 8.01 5.09 -1.75
N ASP A 392 9.04 5.09 -0.89
CA ASP A 392 10.11 6.09 -0.89
C ASP A 392 11.00 5.94 -2.13
N GLU A 393 11.33 4.71 -2.57
CA GLU A 393 11.98 4.47 -3.87
C GLU A 393 11.16 5.10 -4.99
N VAL A 394 9.85 4.85 -5.02
CA VAL A 394 9.01 5.39 -6.11
C VAL A 394 8.88 6.91 -6.05
N ALA A 395 8.78 7.48 -4.85
CA ALA A 395 8.79 8.93 -4.66
C ALA A 395 10.10 9.54 -5.20
N TRP A 396 11.23 8.89 -4.90
CA TRP A 396 12.53 9.35 -5.35
C TRP A 396 12.67 9.27 -6.87
N VAL A 397 12.32 8.14 -7.50
CA VAL A 397 12.47 8.00 -8.96
C VAL A 397 11.57 8.96 -9.73
N LYS A 398 10.38 9.26 -9.22
CA LYS A 398 9.49 10.28 -9.79
C LYS A 398 10.09 11.68 -9.76
N ALA A 399 10.85 11.99 -8.71
CA ALA A 399 11.46 13.30 -8.53
C ALA A 399 12.82 13.45 -9.24
N ASN A 400 13.59 12.37 -9.37
CA ASN A 400 15.01 12.44 -9.69
C ASN A 400 15.43 11.68 -10.96
N MET A 401 14.78 10.56 -11.32
CA MET A 401 15.21 9.82 -12.51
C MET A 401 14.87 10.60 -13.77
N LEU A 402 15.84 10.72 -14.67
CA LEU A 402 15.63 11.34 -15.97
C LEU A 402 14.63 10.51 -16.77
N THR A 403 13.69 11.14 -17.45
CA THR A 403 12.75 10.46 -18.35
C THR A 403 13.17 10.64 -19.80
N GLY A 404 12.81 9.69 -20.66
CA GLY A 404 13.18 9.73 -22.06
C GLY A 404 13.39 8.33 -22.63
N ARG A 405 13.19 8.23 -23.94
CA ARG A 405 13.36 6.97 -24.65
C ARG A 405 14.83 6.63 -24.76
N LEU A 406 15.16 5.38 -24.48
CA LEU A 406 16.50 4.82 -24.66
C LEU A 406 16.34 3.49 -25.39
N CYS A 407 17.19 3.20 -26.38
CA CYS A 407 17.19 1.87 -27.00
C CYS A 407 17.88 0.84 -26.09
N GLN A 408 17.54 -0.44 -26.24
CA GLN A 408 18.22 -1.51 -25.51
C GLN A 408 19.69 -1.61 -25.96
N PRO A 409 20.68 -1.60 -25.05
CA PRO A 409 22.08 -1.71 -25.43
C PRO A 409 22.38 -3.08 -26.07
N ILE A 410 23.34 -3.09 -27.00
CA ILE A 410 23.87 -4.34 -27.55
C ILE A 410 25.13 -4.72 -26.78
N THR A 411 25.06 -5.86 -26.11
CA THR A 411 26.20 -6.51 -25.44
C THR A 411 26.58 -7.78 -26.21
N PRO A 412 27.75 -8.39 -25.92
CA PRO A 412 28.12 -9.68 -26.51
C PRO A 412 27.11 -10.81 -26.26
N GLN A 413 26.25 -10.67 -25.24
CA GLN A 413 25.22 -11.66 -24.88
C GLN A 413 23.85 -11.33 -25.50
N SER A 414 23.68 -10.15 -26.11
CA SER A 414 22.40 -9.72 -26.68
C SER A 414 22.03 -10.57 -27.90
N ASN A 415 20.89 -11.25 -27.84
CA ASN A 415 20.34 -11.95 -29.00
C ASN A 415 19.55 -10.99 -29.90
N THR A 416 20.26 -10.32 -30.80
CA THR A 416 19.68 -9.32 -31.72
C THR A 416 18.74 -9.89 -32.80
N ARG A 417 18.54 -11.22 -32.83
CA ARG A 417 17.55 -11.88 -33.69
C ARG A 417 16.13 -11.79 -33.13
N LEU A 418 15.99 -11.58 -31.82
CA LEU A 418 14.70 -11.37 -31.14
C LEU A 418 14.54 -9.87 -30.82
N LEU A 419 13.30 -9.42 -30.62
CA LEU A 419 13.07 -8.10 -30.04
C LEU A 419 13.27 -8.17 -28.51
N PRO A 420 13.73 -7.07 -27.88
CA PRO A 420 13.68 -6.91 -26.43
C PRO A 420 12.30 -7.23 -25.84
N SER A 421 12.27 -7.82 -24.65
CA SER A 421 11.06 -8.28 -23.97
C SER A 421 10.12 -7.14 -23.57
N ASN A 422 10.64 -5.93 -23.43
CA ASN A 422 9.88 -4.69 -23.20
C ASN A 422 9.33 -4.06 -24.50
N GLY A 423 9.44 -4.73 -25.66
CA GLY A 423 8.97 -4.20 -26.95
C GLY A 423 9.83 -3.08 -27.54
N ASN A 424 10.99 -2.80 -26.92
CA ASN A 424 11.91 -1.78 -27.37
C ASN A 424 12.71 -2.25 -28.61
N ARG A 425 13.72 -1.48 -29.02
CA ARG A 425 14.66 -1.83 -30.10
C ARG A 425 16.08 -1.77 -29.58
N TYR A 426 16.94 -2.64 -30.12
CA TYR A 426 18.37 -2.54 -29.87
C TYR A 426 18.98 -1.29 -30.51
N CYS A 427 19.95 -0.67 -29.83
CA CYS A 427 20.73 0.44 -30.34
C CYS A 427 21.56 0.00 -31.56
N ARG A 428 21.38 0.66 -32.71
CA ARG A 428 22.09 0.35 -33.95
C ARG A 428 23.07 1.44 -34.33
#